data_AF-A0A7S0P714-F1
#
_entry.id   AF-A0A7S0P714-F1
#
_cell.length_a   1.000
_cell.length_b   1.000
_cell.length_c   1.000
_cell.angle_alpha   90.00
_cell.angle_beta   90.00
_cell.angle_gamma   90.00
#
_symmetry.space_group_name_H-M   'P 1'
#
loop_
_entity.id
_entity.type
_entity.pdbx_description
1 polymer ?
#
loop_
_entity_poly.entity_id
_entity_poly.type
_entity_poly.pdbx_seq_one_letter_code
_entity_poly.pdbx_strand_id
1 'polypeptide(L)'
;VSLHLGLQSMRAISFGSCPIEMLQTRMVTLEPVVSGFLSSLLLAASLSFAVPPLAQAAQPELLTAAPVKGLSQRQVEQYLSVVPALAIVNEDEQPFFTGREARGMRVAFFYLEPLDAIRELKLLKQSEPSARLKLTSLDQVYFPLVMGNPDEFGGTLRIRPSRRQIVEANRALQFNSPEGMVIPVTLDESKGQVPVFYSERVVLSSNGVPKYPFFFRKDDLDAAFRKTEAVQSRGSASSSKEAPMGLPYGLVRVATLEGLVRQMQNGEVDLSDAVLVPSPQALEQARALIVEQE
;
A
#
# COMPACT_ATOMS: atom_id res chain seq x y z
N VAL A 1 5.95 -59.97 2.79
CA VAL A 1 5.63 -58.83 1.88
C VAL A 1 6.79 -57.87 1.97
N SER A 2 7.71 -57.94 1.01
CA SER A 2 8.95 -57.16 0.97
C SER A 2 8.76 -55.99 0.01
N LEU A 3 9.08 -54.77 0.44
CA LEU A 3 9.14 -53.59 -0.42
C LEU A 3 10.54 -52.98 -0.36
N HIS A 4 11.27 -53.17 -1.46
CA HIS A 4 12.46 -52.44 -1.85
C HIS A 4 12.08 -51.01 -2.26
N LEU A 5 12.83 -50.01 -1.79
CA LEU A 5 12.84 -48.66 -2.38
C LEU A 5 14.28 -48.34 -2.75
N GLY A 6 14.53 -48.36 -4.07
CA GLY A 6 15.81 -48.02 -4.68
C GLY A 6 15.96 -46.52 -4.92
N LEU A 7 17.18 -46.04 -4.70
CA LEU A 7 17.67 -44.73 -5.13
C LEU A 7 17.59 -44.60 -6.66
N GLN A 8 17.22 -43.42 -7.14
CA GLN A 8 17.69 -42.92 -8.43
C GLN A 8 18.25 -41.50 -8.32
N SER A 9 19.30 -41.32 -9.12
CA SER A 9 20.32 -40.29 -9.10
C SER A 9 20.16 -39.37 -10.31
N MET A 10 20.56 -38.11 -10.12
CA MET A 10 21.11 -37.16 -11.10
C MET A 10 20.33 -36.83 -12.38
N ARG A 11 20.14 -35.52 -12.62
CA ARG A 11 20.80 -34.84 -13.76
C ARG A 11 20.78 -33.31 -13.58
N ALA A 12 21.98 -32.74 -13.64
CA ALA A 12 22.24 -31.34 -13.86
C ALA A 12 21.97 -30.98 -15.33
N ILE A 13 21.45 -29.77 -15.58
CA ILE A 13 21.45 -29.13 -16.89
C ILE A 13 22.01 -27.73 -16.69
N SER A 14 23.06 -27.42 -17.45
CA SER A 14 23.80 -26.16 -17.41
C SER A 14 23.77 -25.48 -18.77
N PHE A 15 23.88 -24.16 -18.72
CA PHE A 15 24.32 -23.19 -19.74
C PHE A 15 23.54 -23.05 -21.06
N GLY A 16 23.09 -21.82 -21.28
CA GLY A 16 22.69 -21.26 -22.56
C GLY A 16 22.80 -19.73 -22.52
N SER A 17 24.03 -19.23 -22.68
CA SER A 17 24.35 -17.83 -22.94
C SER A 17 23.96 -17.46 -24.38
N CYS A 18 23.36 -16.27 -24.61
CA CYS A 18 23.35 -15.54 -25.89
C CYS A 18 22.60 -14.20 -25.75
N PRO A 19 22.77 -13.21 -26.66
CA PRO A 19 23.75 -12.15 -26.47
C PRO A 19 23.16 -10.73 -26.46
N ILE A 20 24.05 -9.80 -26.10
CA ILE A 20 23.95 -8.36 -26.21
C ILE A 20 23.84 -7.95 -27.69
N GLU A 21 22.78 -7.25 -28.07
CA GLU A 21 22.77 -6.43 -29.29
C GLU A 21 22.49 -4.96 -28.96
N MET A 22 23.45 -4.14 -29.37
CA MET A 22 23.41 -2.69 -29.48
C MET A 22 22.52 -2.27 -30.65
N LEU A 23 21.64 -1.30 -30.45
CA LEU A 23 21.18 -0.36 -31.49
C LEU A 23 20.91 1.00 -30.82
N GLN A 24 21.88 1.92 -30.83
CA GLN A 24 22.07 3.00 -31.82
C GLN A 24 20.90 3.99 -31.93
N THR A 25 21.06 5.09 -31.18
CA THR A 25 20.90 6.49 -31.56
C THR A 25 20.08 6.83 -32.82
N ARG A 26 18.94 7.48 -32.63
CA ARG A 26 18.46 8.52 -33.56
C ARG A 26 18.01 9.75 -32.79
N MET A 27 18.81 10.80 -32.91
CA MET A 27 18.41 12.18 -32.66
C MET A 27 17.36 12.57 -33.71
N VAL A 28 16.25 13.15 -33.28
CA VAL A 28 15.36 13.93 -34.14
C VAL A 28 15.21 15.30 -33.51
N THR A 29 16.02 16.22 -34.02
CA THR A 29 15.84 17.67 -33.93
C THR A 29 14.88 18.11 -35.03
N LEU A 30 13.78 18.76 -34.68
CA LEU A 30 13.02 19.59 -35.61
C LEU A 30 12.63 20.91 -34.93
N GLU A 31 12.86 21.96 -35.70
CA GLU A 31 12.95 23.38 -35.38
C GLU A 31 11.60 24.11 -35.23
N PRO A 32 11.59 25.35 -34.70
CA PRO A 32 10.39 26.16 -34.50
C PRO A 32 9.95 26.89 -35.79
N VAL A 33 8.65 26.90 -36.09
CA VAL A 33 8.07 27.78 -37.11
C VAL A 33 7.43 28.99 -36.43
N VAL A 34 8.08 30.14 -36.61
CA VAL A 34 7.55 31.46 -36.32
C VAL A 34 7.22 32.14 -37.65
N SER A 35 5.96 32.54 -37.84
CA SER A 35 5.52 33.60 -38.76
C SER A 35 4.03 33.82 -38.49
N GLY A 36 3.49 35.00 -38.16
CA GLY A 36 3.84 36.35 -38.58
C GLY A 36 2.89 36.77 -39.72
N PHE A 37 2.34 38.00 -39.64
CA PHE A 37 1.44 38.69 -40.61
C PHE A 37 -0.07 38.33 -40.47
N LEU A 38 -1.06 39.24 -40.43
CA LEU A 38 -1.17 40.67 -40.72
C LEU A 38 -2.40 41.30 -40.04
N SER A 39 -2.25 42.58 -39.70
CA SER A 39 -3.32 43.54 -39.42
C SER A 39 -4.31 43.71 -40.58
N SER A 40 -5.59 43.90 -40.24
CA SER A 40 -6.62 44.70 -40.96
C SER A 40 -7.79 44.89 -39.98
N LEU A 41 -7.97 46.05 -39.33
CA LEU A 41 -8.55 47.33 -39.77
C LEU A 41 -10.08 47.29 -40.01
N LEU A 42 -10.79 48.03 -39.14
CA LEU A 42 -12.10 48.70 -39.27
C LEU A 42 -13.37 47.84 -39.48
N LEU A 43 -14.35 47.96 -38.57
CA LEU A 43 -15.48 48.89 -38.74
C LEU A 43 -16.35 48.97 -37.47
N ALA A 44 -16.78 50.18 -37.14
CA ALA A 44 -17.72 50.49 -36.07
C ALA A 44 -19.14 50.05 -36.39
N ALA A 45 -19.85 49.52 -35.40
CA ALA A 45 -21.31 49.62 -35.29
C ALA A 45 -21.70 49.48 -33.82
N SER A 46 -21.88 50.62 -33.17
CA SER A 46 -22.51 50.76 -31.86
C SER A 46 -24.00 50.45 -31.98
N LEU A 47 -24.41 49.27 -31.52
CA LEU A 47 -25.80 48.94 -31.22
C LEU A 47 -25.96 48.86 -29.70
N SER A 48 -26.55 49.90 -29.13
CA SER A 48 -27.01 49.93 -27.76
C SER A 48 -28.23 49.01 -27.62
N PHE A 49 -27.99 47.75 -27.27
CA PHE A 49 -29.04 46.88 -26.76
C PHE A 49 -29.16 47.10 -25.25
N ALA A 50 -30.28 47.71 -24.85
CA ALA A 50 -30.71 47.74 -23.46
C ALA A 50 -31.03 46.30 -23.01
N VAL A 51 -30.12 45.71 -22.23
CA VAL A 51 -30.31 44.40 -21.61
C VAL A 51 -31.16 44.61 -20.35
N PRO A 52 -32.32 43.94 -20.19
CA PRO A 52 -33.07 43.97 -18.94
C PRO A 52 -32.26 43.30 -17.81
N PRO A 53 -32.39 43.74 -16.54
CA PRO A 53 -31.67 43.13 -15.42
C PRO A 53 -32.30 41.78 -15.08
N LEU A 54 -31.94 40.75 -15.85
CA LEU A 54 -32.25 39.37 -15.53
C LEU A 54 -31.17 38.83 -14.60
N ALA A 55 -31.60 38.54 -13.38
CA ALA A 55 -31.06 37.53 -12.48
C ALA A 55 -29.53 37.49 -12.36
N GLN A 56 -29.05 38.16 -11.32
CA GLN A 56 -27.75 37.91 -10.70
C GLN A 56 -27.64 36.41 -10.41
N ALA A 57 -26.99 35.69 -11.32
CA ALA A 57 -26.64 34.29 -11.12
C ALA A 57 -25.81 34.22 -9.84
N ALA A 58 -26.33 33.52 -8.85
CA ALA A 58 -25.59 33.14 -7.67
C ALA A 58 -24.30 32.47 -8.17
N GLN A 59 -23.18 33.16 -7.97
CA GLN A 59 -21.88 32.54 -8.09
C GLN A 59 -21.88 31.36 -7.13
N PRO A 60 -21.50 30.15 -7.55
CA PRO A 60 -21.26 29.08 -6.59
C PRO A 60 -20.14 29.60 -5.70
N GLU A 61 -20.46 29.88 -4.44
CA GLU A 61 -19.44 30.03 -3.41
C GLU A 61 -18.61 28.75 -3.46
N LEU A 62 -17.41 28.88 -4.03
CA LEU A 62 -16.34 27.93 -3.83
C LEU A 62 -16.11 27.89 -2.33
N LEU A 63 -16.81 26.98 -1.67
CA LEU A 63 -16.58 26.56 -0.30
C LEU A 63 -15.10 26.24 -0.22
N THR A 64 -14.33 27.23 0.21
CA THR A 64 -12.93 27.08 0.55
C THR A 64 -12.97 26.27 1.83
N ALA A 65 -12.98 24.94 1.66
CA ALA A 65 -12.92 24.00 2.76
C ALA A 65 -11.75 24.46 3.65
N ALA A 66 -12.06 24.77 4.91
CA ALA A 66 -11.05 25.17 5.86
C ALA A 66 -9.93 24.11 5.86
N PRO A 67 -8.65 24.51 5.91
CA PRO A 67 -7.56 23.54 5.92
C PRO A 67 -7.77 22.59 7.11
N VAL A 68 -7.98 21.31 6.80
CA VAL A 68 -8.13 20.29 7.83
C VAL A 68 -6.79 20.23 8.55
N LYS A 69 -6.82 20.43 9.87
CA LYS A 69 -5.60 20.37 10.67
C LYS A 69 -5.14 18.90 10.71
N GLY A 70 -3.94 18.65 10.21
CA GLY A 70 -3.32 17.33 10.29
C GLY A 70 -3.24 16.78 11.72
N LEU A 71 -3.23 15.46 11.82
CA LEU A 71 -3.06 14.75 13.08
C LEU A 71 -1.68 15.02 13.67
N SER A 72 -1.60 15.14 15.00
CA SER A 72 -0.32 15.20 15.70
C SER A 72 0.44 13.88 15.57
N GLN A 73 1.77 13.93 15.64
CA GLN A 73 2.61 12.72 15.57
C GLN A 73 2.17 11.64 16.57
N ARG A 74 1.86 12.01 17.83
CA ARG A 74 1.37 11.08 18.84
C ARG A 74 0.07 10.39 18.46
N GLN A 75 -0.83 11.09 17.77
CA GLN A 75 -2.06 10.49 17.26
C GLN A 75 -1.75 9.50 16.16
N VAL A 76 -0.85 9.83 15.23
CA VAL A 76 -0.42 8.89 14.19
C VAL A 76 0.25 7.64 14.79
N GLU A 77 1.11 7.82 15.79
CA GLU A 77 1.72 6.71 16.56
C GLU A 77 0.65 5.80 17.16
N GLN A 78 -0.39 6.36 17.77
CA GLN A 78 -1.49 5.59 18.33
C GLN A 78 -2.28 4.79 17.27
N TYR A 79 -2.36 5.28 16.03
CA TYR A 79 -2.98 4.53 14.93
C TYR A 79 -2.10 3.34 14.52
N LEU A 80 -0.80 3.58 14.41
CA LEU A 80 0.17 2.57 14.01
C LEU A 80 0.40 1.50 15.09
N SER A 81 0.24 1.83 16.37
CA SER A 81 0.47 0.90 17.49
C SER A 81 -0.45 -0.32 17.48
N VAL A 82 -1.58 -0.24 16.79
CA VAL A 82 -2.53 -1.35 16.63
C VAL A 82 -2.01 -2.43 15.69
N VAL A 83 -1.03 -2.10 14.83
CA VAL A 83 -0.54 -2.99 13.79
C VAL A 83 0.70 -3.73 14.28
N PRO A 84 0.62 -5.05 14.51
CA PRO A 84 1.78 -5.83 14.91
C PRO A 84 2.76 -6.00 13.75
N ALA A 85 4.04 -6.06 14.08
CA ALA A 85 5.11 -6.43 13.18
C ALA A 85 6.07 -7.39 13.90
N LEU A 86 6.75 -8.23 13.12
CA LEU A 86 7.76 -9.15 13.63
C LEU A 86 9.14 -8.72 13.18
N ALA A 87 10.09 -8.74 14.10
CA ALA A 87 11.50 -8.55 13.81
C ALA A 87 12.26 -9.85 14.08
N ILE A 88 13.32 -10.09 13.31
CA ILE A 88 14.29 -11.14 13.62
C ILE A 88 15.46 -10.47 14.32
N VAL A 89 15.69 -10.81 15.58
CA VAL A 89 16.64 -10.12 16.45
C VAL A 89 17.65 -11.08 17.07
N ASN A 90 18.80 -10.54 17.46
CA ASN A 90 19.83 -11.25 18.22
C ASN A 90 19.53 -11.24 19.74
N GLU A 91 20.51 -11.68 20.54
CA GLU A 91 20.41 -11.70 22.01
C GLU A 91 20.24 -10.28 22.59
N ASP A 92 20.94 -9.30 22.01
CA ASP A 92 20.89 -7.88 22.36
C ASP A 92 19.65 -7.14 21.82
N GLU A 93 18.67 -7.87 21.27
CA GLU A 93 17.45 -7.35 20.66
C GLU A 93 17.66 -6.46 19.43
N GLN A 94 18.83 -6.53 18.81
CA GLN A 94 19.14 -5.79 17.58
C GLN A 94 18.65 -6.55 16.34
N PRO A 95 18.04 -5.87 15.35
CA PRO A 95 17.57 -6.50 14.12
C PRO A 95 18.71 -7.08 13.27
N PHE A 96 18.51 -8.26 12.69
CA PHE A 96 19.43 -8.82 11.71
C PHE A 96 19.24 -8.22 10.32
N PHE A 97 20.34 -7.78 9.72
CA PHE A 97 20.35 -7.29 8.34
C PHE A 97 20.53 -8.44 7.35
N THR A 98 19.42 -9.04 6.91
CA THR A 98 19.44 -10.19 5.98
C THR A 98 19.36 -9.79 4.51
N GLY A 99 18.89 -8.57 4.20
CA GLY A 99 18.77 -8.04 2.84
C GLY A 99 19.98 -7.25 2.36
N ARG A 100 20.05 -7.05 1.05
CA ARG A 100 21.00 -6.12 0.39
C ARG A 100 20.26 -5.30 -0.65
N GLU A 101 20.56 -4.01 -0.71
CA GLU A 101 20.05 -3.09 -1.72
C GLU A 101 21.09 -2.85 -2.84
N ALA A 102 20.67 -2.21 -3.94
CA ALA A 102 21.44 -1.94 -5.15
C ALA A 102 22.79 -1.23 -4.92
N ARG A 103 23.00 -0.57 -3.77
CA ARG A 103 24.27 0.08 -3.40
C ARG A 103 25.13 -0.71 -2.40
N GLY A 104 24.78 -1.98 -2.16
CA GLY A 104 25.45 -2.81 -1.16
C GLY A 104 25.06 -2.50 0.29
N MET A 105 24.15 -1.54 0.50
CA MET A 105 23.61 -1.22 1.81
C MET A 105 22.81 -2.42 2.34
N ARG A 106 23.09 -2.80 3.59
CA ARG A 106 22.40 -3.92 4.23
C ARG A 106 21.01 -3.48 4.65
N VAL A 107 20.05 -4.41 4.62
CA VAL A 107 18.66 -4.14 4.96
C VAL A 107 18.17 -5.10 6.03
N ALA A 108 17.61 -4.59 7.12
CA ALA A 108 16.83 -5.38 8.07
C ALA A 108 15.34 -5.17 7.82
N PHE A 109 14.54 -6.21 8.06
CA PHE A 109 13.12 -6.22 7.75
C PHE A 109 12.25 -6.38 9.00
N PHE A 110 11.14 -5.64 9.01
CA PHE A 110 10.02 -5.82 9.92
C PHE A 110 8.85 -6.42 9.14
N TYR A 111 8.48 -7.64 9.49
CA TYR A 111 7.54 -8.45 8.72
C TYR A 111 6.11 -8.22 9.20
N LEU A 112 5.22 -7.91 8.28
CA LEU A 112 3.78 -7.90 8.55
C LEU A 112 3.13 -9.29 8.43
N GLU A 113 3.81 -10.23 7.77
CA GLU A 113 3.39 -11.62 7.59
C GLU A 113 4.29 -12.55 8.42
N PRO A 114 3.77 -13.23 9.45
CA PRO A 114 4.57 -14.09 10.31
C PRO A 114 5.24 -15.24 9.57
N LEU A 115 4.55 -15.82 8.59
CA LEU A 115 5.10 -16.92 7.79
C LEU A 115 6.36 -16.50 7.02
N ASP A 116 6.42 -15.24 6.58
CA ASP A 116 7.59 -14.71 5.88
C ASP A 116 8.78 -14.57 6.84
N ALA A 117 8.54 -14.06 8.06
CA ALA A 117 9.54 -13.97 9.12
C ALA A 117 10.11 -15.34 9.52
N ILE A 118 9.25 -16.36 9.67
CA ILE A 118 9.69 -17.72 10.02
C ILE A 118 10.58 -18.31 8.94
N ARG A 119 10.21 -18.14 7.66
CA ARG A 119 11.01 -18.68 6.56
C ARG A 119 12.41 -18.08 6.58
N GLU A 120 12.51 -16.77 6.78
CA GLU A 120 13.80 -16.10 6.91
C GLU A 120 14.56 -16.56 8.16
N LEU A 121 13.90 -16.66 9.31
CA LEU A 121 14.52 -17.13 10.55
C LEU A 121 15.11 -18.53 10.40
N LYS A 122 14.40 -19.45 9.73
CA LYS A 122 14.89 -20.82 9.50
C LYS A 122 16.16 -20.84 8.66
N LEU A 123 16.28 -19.94 7.68
CA LEU A 123 17.50 -19.80 6.89
C LEU A 123 18.61 -19.19 7.75
N LEU A 124 18.30 -18.14 8.51
CA LEU A 124 19.26 -17.43 9.34
C LEU A 124 19.82 -18.30 10.48
N LYS A 125 18.99 -19.16 11.09
CA LYS A 125 19.41 -20.08 12.16
C LYS A 125 20.50 -21.07 11.75
N GLN A 126 20.75 -21.25 10.45
CA GLN A 126 21.84 -22.08 9.96
C GLN A 126 23.21 -21.43 10.23
N SER A 127 23.28 -20.11 10.24
CA SER A 127 24.50 -19.34 10.52
C SER A 127 24.48 -18.65 11.88
N GLU A 128 23.31 -18.23 12.36
CA GLU A 128 23.12 -17.47 13.59
C GLU A 128 22.12 -18.19 14.51
N PRO A 129 22.57 -19.18 15.32
CA PRO A 129 21.69 -20.00 16.16
C PRO A 129 20.91 -19.21 17.21
N SER A 130 21.44 -18.05 17.63
CA SER A 130 20.81 -17.16 18.63
C SER A 130 19.69 -16.28 18.06
N ALA A 131 19.46 -16.33 16.74
CA ALA A 131 18.38 -15.56 16.13
C ALA A 131 17.01 -16.00 16.64
N ARG A 132 16.17 -15.02 17.00
CA ARG A 132 14.82 -15.22 17.52
C ARG A 132 13.83 -14.22 16.94
N LEU A 133 12.54 -14.54 17.02
CA LEU A 133 11.47 -13.61 16.67
C LEU A 133 11.14 -12.70 17.85
N LYS A 134 10.92 -11.43 17.55
CA LYS A 134 10.40 -10.44 18.50
C LYS A 134 9.13 -9.82 17.93
N LEU A 135 8.05 -9.86 18.71
CA LEU A 135 6.83 -9.10 18.41
C LEU A 135 7.04 -7.64 18.79
N THR A 136 6.74 -6.76 17.83
CA THR A 136 6.75 -5.31 17.98
C THR A 136 5.50 -4.74 17.29
N SER A 137 5.40 -3.43 17.21
CA SER A 137 4.28 -2.71 16.62
C SER A 137 4.78 -1.61 15.68
N LEU A 138 3.95 -1.21 14.72
CA LEU A 138 4.39 -0.28 13.68
C LEU A 138 4.82 1.09 14.23
N ASP A 139 4.23 1.60 15.29
CA ASP A 139 4.65 2.87 15.92
C ASP A 139 6.12 2.84 16.38
N GLN A 140 6.55 1.72 16.96
CA GLN A 140 7.92 1.54 17.46
C GLN A 140 8.97 1.46 16.34
N VAL A 141 8.54 1.08 15.13
CA VAL A 141 9.43 0.81 14.01
C VAL A 141 9.25 1.80 12.85
N TYR A 142 8.15 2.52 12.76
CA TYR A 142 7.88 3.38 11.61
C TYR A 142 8.69 4.68 11.67
N PHE A 143 8.57 5.44 12.75
CA PHE A 143 9.27 6.73 12.89
C PHE A 143 10.79 6.59 13.00
N PRO A 144 11.34 5.72 13.87
CA PRO A 144 12.79 5.64 14.00
C PRO A 144 13.46 4.96 12.80
N LEU A 145 12.72 4.26 11.92
CA LEU A 145 13.33 3.40 10.91
C LEU A 145 12.97 3.72 9.46
N VAL A 146 11.76 4.26 9.19
CA VAL A 146 11.37 4.78 7.87
C VAL A 146 11.78 6.24 7.73
N MET A 147 11.78 7.00 8.83
CA MET A 147 12.19 8.41 8.86
C MET A 147 13.52 8.66 9.57
N GLY A 148 14.13 7.64 10.16
CA GLY A 148 15.45 7.73 10.79
C GLY A 148 16.61 7.73 9.79
N ASN A 149 17.81 8.00 10.29
CA ASN A 149 19.03 8.01 9.48
C ASN A 149 19.63 6.59 9.36
N PRO A 150 19.74 5.99 8.16
CA PRO A 150 20.32 4.65 7.98
C PRO A 150 21.74 4.47 8.54
N ASP A 151 22.52 5.55 8.58
CA ASP A 151 23.91 5.51 9.05
C ASP A 151 24.01 5.19 10.55
N GLU A 152 23.01 5.57 11.35
CA GLU A 152 22.98 5.31 12.80
C GLU A 152 22.75 3.83 13.13
N PHE A 153 22.12 3.09 12.21
CA PHE A 153 21.78 1.69 12.40
C PHE A 153 22.72 0.72 11.67
N GLY A 154 23.72 1.23 10.93
CA GLY A 154 24.61 0.41 10.12
C GLY A 154 23.94 -0.20 8.87
N GLY A 155 22.78 0.33 8.47
CA GLY A 155 22.01 -0.12 7.32
C GLY A 155 20.60 0.46 7.26
N THR A 156 19.83 0.06 6.26
CA THR A 156 18.44 0.49 6.11
C THR A 156 17.49 -0.47 6.80
N LEU A 157 16.44 0.07 7.38
CA LEU A 157 15.40 -0.69 8.04
C LEU A 157 14.10 -0.52 7.25
N ARG A 158 13.41 -1.62 6.94
CA ARG A 158 12.21 -1.59 6.08
C ARG A 158 11.09 -2.43 6.64
N ILE A 159 9.86 -1.99 6.39
CA ILE A 159 8.68 -2.82 6.59
C ILE A 159 8.52 -3.70 5.36
N ARG A 160 8.39 -5.01 5.57
CA ARG A 160 8.17 -6.00 4.52
C ARG A 160 6.70 -6.41 4.50
N PRO A 161 5.94 -6.01 3.46
CA PRO A 161 4.57 -6.45 3.30
C PRO A 161 4.54 -7.91 2.83
N SER A 162 3.39 -8.55 3.04
CA SER A 162 3.11 -9.87 2.48
C SER A 162 3.12 -9.80 0.95
N ARG A 163 3.91 -10.65 0.29
CA ARG A 163 3.96 -10.75 -1.18
C ARG A 163 2.59 -10.93 -1.81
N ARG A 164 1.72 -11.70 -1.15
CA ARG A 164 0.35 -11.94 -1.59
C ARG A 164 -0.43 -10.63 -1.66
N GLN A 165 -0.29 -9.77 -0.66
CA GLN A 165 -0.99 -8.48 -0.62
C GLN A 165 -0.46 -7.51 -1.67
N ILE A 166 0.84 -7.55 -2.01
CA ILE A 166 1.38 -6.77 -3.14
C ILE A 166 0.73 -7.18 -4.46
N VAL A 167 0.58 -8.48 -4.73
CA VAL A 167 -0.07 -8.98 -5.95
C VAL A 167 -1.53 -8.51 -6.02
N GLU A 168 -2.27 -8.64 -4.92
CA GLU A 168 -3.68 -8.23 -4.83
C GLU A 168 -3.84 -6.71 -4.98
N ALA A 169 -2.94 -5.93 -4.39
CA ALA A 169 -2.92 -4.47 -4.54
C ALA A 169 -2.63 -4.06 -5.99
N ASN A 170 -1.66 -4.69 -6.65
CA ASN A 170 -1.35 -4.42 -8.04
C ASN A 170 -2.51 -4.80 -8.98
N ARG A 171 -3.24 -5.88 -8.69
CA ARG A 171 -4.49 -6.22 -9.41
C ARG A 171 -5.55 -5.14 -9.26
N ALA A 172 -5.77 -4.66 -8.04
CA ALA A 172 -6.72 -3.58 -7.78
C ALA A 172 -6.31 -2.28 -8.47
N LEU A 173 -5.02 -1.91 -8.43
CA LEU A 173 -4.50 -0.72 -9.10
C LEU A 173 -4.68 -0.82 -10.62
N GLN A 174 -4.30 -1.95 -11.23
CA GLN A 174 -4.46 -2.18 -12.67
C GLN A 174 -5.93 -2.11 -13.12
N PHE A 175 -6.85 -2.66 -12.33
CA PHE A 175 -8.28 -2.62 -12.66
C PHE A 175 -8.86 -1.21 -12.56
N ASN A 176 -8.35 -0.39 -11.65
CA ASN A 176 -8.84 0.99 -11.43
C ASN A 176 -8.07 2.05 -12.23
N SER A 177 -7.03 1.66 -12.98
CA SER A 177 -6.29 2.59 -13.82
C SER A 177 -7.21 3.15 -14.91
N PRO A 178 -7.27 4.49 -15.09
CA PRO A 178 -8.05 5.08 -16.17
C PRO A 178 -7.53 4.59 -17.52
N GLU A 179 -8.46 4.25 -18.42
CA GLU A 179 -8.16 3.81 -19.77
C GLU A 179 -7.25 4.84 -20.47
N GLY A 180 -6.05 4.40 -20.89
CA GLY A 180 -5.06 5.25 -21.57
C GLY A 180 -3.84 5.67 -20.75
N MET A 181 -3.78 5.40 -19.44
CA MET A 181 -2.53 5.57 -18.66
C MET A 181 -1.65 4.31 -18.73
N VAL A 182 -0.54 4.40 -19.48
CA VAL A 182 0.40 3.31 -19.77
C VAL A 182 1.50 3.17 -18.70
N ILE A 183 1.45 3.93 -17.60
CA ILE A 183 2.40 3.75 -16.50
C ILE A 183 1.75 2.84 -15.46
N PRO A 184 2.09 1.53 -15.40
CA PRO A 184 1.55 0.67 -14.38
C PRO A 184 2.10 1.15 -13.03
N VAL A 185 1.24 1.69 -12.18
CA VAL A 185 1.58 1.93 -10.77
C VAL A 185 1.68 0.55 -10.13
N THR A 186 2.90 0.02 -10.06
CA THR A 186 3.19 -1.26 -9.42
C THR A 186 3.88 -1.02 -8.10
N LEU A 187 3.28 -1.54 -7.04
CA LEU A 187 3.92 -1.66 -5.74
C LEU A 187 4.97 -2.76 -5.76
N ASP A 188 6.05 -2.52 -5.01
CA ASP A 188 7.22 -3.36 -4.92
C ASP A 188 7.54 -3.70 -3.45
N GLU A 189 7.55 -5.00 -3.15
CA GLU A 189 7.91 -5.53 -1.84
C GLU A 189 9.32 -5.15 -1.41
N SER A 190 10.28 -5.13 -2.36
CA SER A 190 11.69 -4.85 -2.07
C SER A 190 11.95 -3.41 -1.64
N LYS A 191 11.06 -2.50 -2.05
CA LYS A 191 11.06 -1.09 -1.66
C LYS A 191 10.30 -0.83 -0.36
N GLY A 192 9.76 -1.88 0.27
CA GLY A 192 8.98 -1.76 1.50
C GLY A 192 7.64 -1.03 1.31
N GLN A 193 7.08 -1.06 0.09
CA GLN A 193 5.83 -0.37 -0.19
C GLN A 193 4.65 -1.17 0.35
N VAL A 194 4.20 -0.84 1.56
CA VAL A 194 3.11 -1.56 2.22
C VAL A 194 1.75 -1.13 1.67
N PRO A 195 0.97 -2.03 1.03
CA PRO A 195 -0.37 -1.72 0.57
C PRO A 195 -1.36 -1.72 1.74
N VAL A 196 -2.33 -0.81 1.64
CA VAL A 196 -3.46 -0.72 2.55
C VAL A 196 -4.73 -0.61 1.70
N PHE A 197 -5.68 -1.50 1.95
CA PHE A 197 -6.91 -1.66 1.19
C PHE A 197 -8.07 -0.97 1.90
N TYR A 198 -8.89 -0.24 1.15
CA TYR A 198 -10.11 0.37 1.69
C TYR A 198 -11.20 0.41 0.61
N SER A 199 -12.44 0.68 1.02
CA SER A 199 -13.55 0.88 0.11
C SER A 199 -14.59 1.80 0.72
N GLU A 200 -15.16 2.68 -0.10
CA GLU A 200 -16.27 3.55 0.29
C GLU A 200 -17.52 2.77 0.71
N ARG A 201 -17.64 1.49 0.30
CA ARG A 201 -18.79 0.64 0.63
C ARG A 201 -18.67 -0.04 1.99
N VAL A 202 -17.51 0.05 2.63
CA VAL A 202 -17.25 -0.57 3.94
C VAL A 202 -17.05 0.53 4.96
N VAL A 203 -18.07 0.78 5.76
CA VAL A 203 -18.03 1.73 6.88
C VAL A 203 -18.33 0.96 8.15
N LEU A 204 -17.50 1.14 9.17
CA LEU A 204 -17.73 0.60 10.51
C LEU A 204 -18.52 1.63 11.32
N SER A 205 -19.39 1.18 12.21
CA SER A 205 -20.05 2.05 13.18
C SER A 205 -19.49 1.75 14.56
N SER A 206 -18.94 2.75 15.23
CA SER A 206 -18.49 2.65 16.62
C SER A 206 -19.14 3.78 17.41
N ASN A 207 -19.97 3.44 18.39
CA ASN A 207 -20.73 4.40 19.20
C ASN A 207 -21.57 5.39 18.35
N GLY A 208 -22.11 4.93 17.22
CA GLY A 208 -22.90 5.76 16.31
C GLY A 208 -22.07 6.68 15.41
N VAL A 209 -20.74 6.71 15.56
CA VAL A 209 -19.83 7.46 14.70
C VAL A 209 -19.34 6.56 13.56
N PRO A 210 -19.46 6.98 12.29
CA PRO A 210 -18.91 6.24 11.17
C PRO A 210 -17.39 6.25 11.22
N LYS A 211 -16.78 5.10 10.95
CA LYS A 211 -15.33 4.90 10.90
C LYS A 211 -14.96 4.25 9.57
N TYR A 212 -13.85 4.69 9.00
CA TYR A 212 -13.39 4.29 7.68
C TYR A 212 -12.21 3.32 7.81
N PRO A 213 -12.42 2.01 7.65
CA PRO A 213 -11.39 1.01 7.88
C PRO A 213 -10.40 0.90 6.73
N PHE A 214 -9.13 0.76 7.09
CA PHE A 214 -7.97 0.58 6.24
C PHE A 214 -7.31 -0.76 6.59
N PHE A 215 -7.46 -1.74 5.71
CA PHE A 215 -7.06 -3.12 5.95
C PHE A 215 -5.68 -3.42 5.37
N PHE A 216 -4.82 -4.12 6.12
CA PHE A 216 -3.54 -4.62 5.59
C PHE A 216 -3.70 -5.87 4.71
N ARG A 217 -4.89 -6.49 4.72
CA ARG A 217 -5.22 -7.65 3.90
C ARG A 217 -6.50 -7.44 3.12
N LYS A 218 -6.46 -7.79 1.83
CA LYS A 218 -7.64 -7.77 0.98
C LYS A 218 -8.74 -8.72 1.49
N ASP A 219 -8.37 -9.92 1.95
CA ASP A 219 -9.33 -10.90 2.48
C ASP A 219 -10.19 -10.32 3.62
N ASP A 220 -9.59 -9.46 4.45
CA ASP A 220 -10.26 -8.86 5.61
C ASP A 220 -11.23 -7.76 5.16
N LEU A 221 -10.88 -6.99 4.12
CA LEU A 221 -11.79 -6.06 3.46
C LEU A 221 -12.98 -6.81 2.83
N ASP A 222 -12.73 -7.92 2.13
CA ASP A 222 -13.79 -8.75 1.52
C ASP A 222 -14.70 -9.37 2.58
N ALA A 223 -14.13 -9.79 3.72
CA ALA A 223 -14.90 -10.29 4.86
C ALA A 223 -15.75 -9.18 5.51
N ALA A 224 -15.20 -7.98 5.67
CA ALA A 224 -15.93 -6.84 6.20
C ALA A 224 -17.08 -6.42 5.28
N PHE A 225 -16.86 -6.37 3.96
CA PHE A 225 -17.89 -6.08 2.98
C PHE A 225 -19.06 -7.07 3.03
N ARG A 226 -18.76 -8.38 3.07
CA ARG A 226 -19.81 -9.42 3.19
C ARG A 226 -20.66 -9.26 4.45
N LYS A 227 -20.04 -8.86 5.57
CA LYS A 227 -20.77 -8.58 6.82
C LYS A 227 -21.69 -7.37 6.66
N THR A 228 -21.22 -6.29 6.03
CA THR A 228 -22.02 -5.09 5.78
C THR A 228 -23.21 -5.36 4.86
N GLU A 229 -23.00 -6.08 3.76
CA GLU A 229 -24.08 -6.47 2.83
C GLU A 229 -25.12 -7.36 3.51
N ALA A 230 -24.71 -8.30 4.36
CA ALA A 230 -25.63 -9.18 5.09
C ALA A 230 -26.53 -8.42 6.09
N VAL A 231 -26.05 -7.31 6.65
CA VAL A 231 -26.86 -6.44 7.53
C VAL A 231 -27.87 -5.64 6.70
N GLN A 232 -27.45 -5.12 5.54
CA GLN A 232 -28.32 -4.34 4.65
C GLN A 232 -29.41 -5.22 4.01
N SER A 233 -29.08 -6.44 3.60
CA SER A 233 -30.04 -7.36 2.97
C SER A 233 -31.10 -7.88 3.96
N ARG A 234 -30.81 -7.97 5.26
CA ARG A 234 -31.81 -8.33 6.29
C ARG A 234 -32.90 -7.26 6.49
N GLY A 235 -32.64 -6.02 6.09
CA GLY A 235 -33.61 -4.91 6.15
C GLY A 235 -34.47 -4.77 4.90
N SER A 236 -34.13 -5.46 3.80
CA SER A 236 -34.90 -5.43 2.54
C SER A 236 -35.45 -6.83 2.25
N ALA A 237 -36.78 -6.99 2.26
CA ALA A 237 -37.49 -8.27 2.09
C ALA A 237 -37.42 -8.86 0.66
N SER A 238 -36.28 -8.73 -0.01
CA SER A 238 -36.04 -9.18 -1.38
C SER A 238 -34.56 -9.57 -1.49
N SER A 239 -34.25 -10.86 -1.45
CA SER A 239 -33.01 -11.35 -2.06
C SER A 239 -33.00 -12.86 -2.29
N SER A 240 -33.26 -13.26 -3.53
CA SER A 240 -32.57 -14.36 -4.18
C SER A 240 -31.46 -13.77 -5.06
N LYS A 241 -30.45 -13.15 -4.44
CA LYS A 241 -29.25 -12.68 -5.15
C LYS A 241 -28.04 -13.27 -4.43
N GLU A 242 -27.35 -14.17 -5.11
CA GLU A 242 -26.13 -14.82 -4.62
C GLU A 242 -25.20 -13.77 -4.00
N ALA A 243 -24.79 -13.99 -2.76
CA ALA A 243 -23.88 -13.09 -2.08
C ALA A 243 -22.56 -13.05 -2.86
N PRO A 244 -22.04 -11.87 -3.26
CA PRO A 244 -20.78 -11.79 -3.97
C PRO A 244 -19.66 -12.41 -3.12
N MET A 245 -18.79 -13.21 -3.75
CA MET A 245 -17.69 -13.90 -3.05
C MET A 245 -16.69 -12.95 -2.38
N GLY A 246 -16.66 -11.68 -2.80
CA GLY A 246 -15.83 -10.62 -2.23
C GLY A 246 -16.14 -9.28 -2.87
N LEU A 247 -15.42 -8.24 -2.50
CA LEU A 247 -15.55 -6.91 -3.10
C LEU A 247 -14.93 -6.94 -4.51
N PRO A 248 -15.67 -6.51 -5.56
CA PRO A 248 -15.10 -6.35 -6.89
C PRO A 248 -13.91 -5.40 -6.89
N TYR A 249 -12.85 -5.69 -7.65
CA TYR A 249 -11.63 -4.88 -7.70
C TYR A 249 -11.87 -3.41 -8.07
N GLY A 250 -12.87 -3.13 -8.92
CA GLY A 250 -13.27 -1.75 -9.26
C GLY A 250 -13.79 -0.91 -8.09
N LEU A 251 -14.10 -1.56 -6.96
CA LEU A 251 -14.55 -0.94 -5.72
C LEU A 251 -13.48 -0.99 -4.62
N VAL A 252 -12.37 -1.71 -4.86
CA VAL A 252 -11.21 -1.76 -3.97
C VAL A 252 -10.34 -0.56 -4.28
N ARG A 253 -10.06 0.28 -3.28
CA ARG A 253 -9.03 1.31 -3.37
C ARG A 253 -7.78 0.86 -2.62
N VAL A 254 -6.63 1.30 -3.12
CA VAL A 254 -5.31 0.97 -2.57
C VAL A 254 -4.59 2.26 -2.25
N ALA A 255 -4.13 2.39 -1.01
CA ALA A 255 -3.17 3.38 -0.57
C ALA A 255 -1.86 2.68 -0.18
N THR A 256 -0.77 3.43 -0.08
CA THR A 256 0.44 2.97 0.62
C THR A 256 0.41 3.45 2.06
N LEU A 257 0.96 2.66 2.98
CA LEU A 257 1.06 3.05 4.39
C LEU A 257 1.78 4.40 4.55
N GLU A 258 2.88 4.59 3.81
CA GLU A 258 3.63 5.84 3.80
C GLU A 258 2.81 7.03 3.29
N GLY A 259 2.07 6.84 2.20
CA GLY A 259 1.18 7.87 1.67
C GLY A 259 0.07 8.23 2.66
N LEU A 260 -0.51 7.22 3.33
CA LEU A 260 -1.55 7.40 4.33
C LEU A 260 -1.03 8.17 5.55
N VAL A 261 0.13 7.79 6.09
CA VAL A 261 0.75 8.50 7.22
C VAL A 261 1.07 9.94 6.88
N ARG A 262 1.64 10.19 5.69
CA ARG A 262 1.90 11.56 5.20
C ARG A 262 0.62 12.38 5.10
N GLN A 263 -0.46 11.81 4.58
CA GLN A 263 -1.76 12.48 4.51
C GLN A 263 -2.33 12.79 5.89
N MET A 264 -2.21 11.87 6.84
CA MET A 264 -2.60 12.09 8.24
C MET A 264 -1.84 13.26 8.86
N GLN A 265 -0.53 13.39 8.59
CA GLN A 265 0.30 14.47 9.13
C GLN A 265 0.04 15.82 8.47
N ASN A 266 -0.13 15.84 7.14
CA ASN A 266 -0.31 17.08 6.37
C ASN A 266 -1.71 17.68 6.49
N GLY A 267 -2.73 16.86 6.80
CA GLY A 267 -4.12 17.31 6.83
C GLY A 267 -4.71 17.58 5.44
N GLU A 268 -4.17 16.96 4.40
CA GLU A 268 -4.71 17.06 3.04
C GLU A 268 -6.12 16.44 2.93
N VAL A 269 -6.38 15.42 3.74
CA VAL A 269 -7.65 14.70 3.85
C VAL A 269 -7.97 14.53 5.33
N ASP A 270 -9.25 14.70 5.70
CA ASP A 270 -9.68 14.38 7.06
C ASP A 270 -9.65 12.87 7.28
N LEU A 271 -8.71 12.42 8.11
CA LEU A 271 -8.49 11.03 8.47
C LEU A 271 -8.72 10.78 9.97
N SER A 272 -9.38 11.69 10.69
CA SER A 272 -9.68 11.51 12.13
C SER A 272 -10.57 10.28 12.40
N ASP A 273 -11.38 9.88 11.43
CA ASP A 273 -12.26 8.71 11.51
C ASP A 273 -11.70 7.47 10.80
N ALA A 274 -10.47 7.54 10.30
CA ALA A 274 -9.77 6.38 9.77
C ALA A 274 -9.49 5.36 10.87
N VAL A 275 -9.50 4.07 10.54
CA VAL A 275 -9.14 3.00 11.46
C VAL A 275 -8.22 2.02 10.73
N LEU A 276 -7.00 1.83 11.24
CA LEU A 276 -6.12 0.78 10.75
C LEU A 276 -6.59 -0.58 11.28
N VAL A 277 -6.84 -1.51 10.38
CA VAL A 277 -7.28 -2.87 10.70
C VAL A 277 -6.13 -3.84 10.45
N PRO A 278 -5.45 -4.32 11.51
CA PRO A 278 -4.37 -5.29 11.36
C PRO A 278 -4.92 -6.64 10.90
N SER A 279 -4.02 -7.53 10.46
CA SER A 279 -4.37 -8.93 10.17
C SER A 279 -4.53 -9.69 11.49
N PRO A 280 -5.76 -10.10 11.91
CA PRO A 280 -5.95 -10.81 13.17
C PRO A 280 -5.24 -12.17 13.16
N GLN A 281 -5.31 -12.86 12.01
CA GLN A 281 -4.62 -14.12 11.79
C GLN A 281 -3.10 -13.97 11.91
N ALA A 282 -2.52 -12.86 11.44
CA ALA A 282 -1.08 -12.62 11.58
C ALA A 282 -0.71 -12.42 13.05
N LEU A 283 -1.53 -11.70 13.83
CA LEU A 283 -1.29 -11.51 15.26
C LEU A 283 -1.34 -12.83 16.02
N GLU A 284 -2.36 -13.66 15.77
CA GLU A 284 -2.51 -14.97 16.41
C GLU A 284 -1.34 -15.90 16.07
N GLN A 285 -0.96 -15.95 14.79
CA GLN A 285 0.20 -16.73 14.35
C GLN A 285 1.50 -16.22 14.99
N ALA A 286 1.73 -14.90 14.98
CA ALA A 286 2.91 -14.31 15.61
C ALA A 286 3.04 -14.68 17.09
N ARG A 287 1.92 -14.63 17.83
CA ARG A 287 1.89 -15.01 19.25
C ARG A 287 2.18 -16.50 19.45
N ALA A 288 1.55 -17.37 18.67
CA ALA A 288 1.79 -18.81 18.77
C ALA A 288 3.27 -19.16 18.52
N LEU A 289 3.89 -18.50 17.55
CA LEU A 289 5.27 -18.76 17.15
C LEU A 289 6.31 -18.27 18.15
N ILE A 290 6.01 -17.21 18.90
CA ILE A 290 6.91 -16.73 19.94
C ILE A 290 6.89 -17.69 21.13
N VAL A 291 5.70 -18.20 21.48
CA VAL A 291 5.55 -19.21 22.54
C VAL A 291 6.28 -20.51 22.17
N GLU A 292 6.30 -20.91 20.90
CA GLU A 292 7.07 -22.08 20.44
C GLU A 292 8.61 -21.92 20.51
N GLN A 293 9.11 -20.68 20.71
CA GLN A 293 10.56 -20.41 20.78
C GLN A 293 11.10 -20.30 22.20
N GLU A 294 10.23 -20.20 23.20
CA GLU A 294 10.58 -20.23 24.63
C GLU A 294 10.66 -21.67 25.16
#